data_AF-A0A0P9D3V8-F1
#
_entry.id   AF-A0A0P9D3V8-F1
#
_cell.length_a   1.000
_cell.length_b   1.000
_cell.length_c   1.000
_cell.angle_alpha   90.00
_cell.angle_beta   90.00
_cell.angle_gamma   90.00
#
_symmetry.space_group_name_H-M   'P 1'
#
loop_
_entity.id
_entity.type
_entity.pdbx_description
1 polymer ?
#
loop_
_entity_poly.entity_id
_entity_poly.type
_entity_poly.pdbx_seq_one_letter_code
_entity_poly.pdbx_strand_id
1 'polypeptide(L)'
;MVAGGAGSLVLAAGFSMQQPWATSLWPIADTRLSYLFIAAILAGAAMPLLWAGASGDLRGMAGYGLGFGLMFGAMGSYALVLAARGAAPALGFG
;
A
#
# COMPACT_ATOMS: atom_id res chain seq x y z
N MET A 1 11.35 5.57 10.00
CA MET A 1 10.81 6.05 8.70
C MET A 1 11.67 5.62 7.52
N VAL A 2 13.00 5.80 7.58
CA VAL A 2 13.93 5.27 6.56
C VAL A 2 13.73 3.77 6.30
N ALA A 3 13.67 2.94 7.35
CA ALA A 3 13.45 1.50 7.21
C ALA A 3 12.12 1.16 6.51
N GLY A 4 11.06 1.93 6.77
CA GLY A 4 9.76 1.75 6.11
C GLY A 4 9.81 2.11 4.62
N GLY A 5 10.45 3.23 4.27
CA GLY A 5 10.65 3.61 2.88
C GLY A 5 11.55 2.62 2.12
N ALA A 6 12.63 2.15 2.74
CA ALA A 6 13.51 1.13 2.16
C ALA A 6 12.78 -0.20 1.93
N GLY A 7 11.96 -0.64 2.89
CA GLY A 7 11.12 -1.83 2.74
C GLY A 7 10.13 -1.70 1.57
N SER A 8 9.49 -0.54 1.43
CA SER A 8 8.60 -0.28 0.30
C SER A 8 9.33 -0.30 -1.05
N LEU A 9 10.55 0.23 -1.13
CA LEU A 9 11.36 0.13 -2.36
C LEU A 9 11.75 -1.32 -2.69
N VAL A 10 12.11 -2.12 -1.69
CA VAL A 10 12.44 -3.53 -1.89
C VAL A 10 11.22 -4.29 -2.43
N LEU A 11 10.03 -4.07 -1.86
CA LEU A 11 8.81 -4.66 -2.42
C LEU A 11 8.51 -4.12 -3.83
N ALA A 12 8.66 -2.82 -4.08
CA ALA A 12 8.44 -2.24 -5.41
C ALA A 12 9.35 -2.86 -6.47
N ALA A 13 10.62 -3.09 -6.13
CA ALA A 13 11.57 -3.78 -7.00
C ALA A 13 11.16 -5.26 -7.21
N GLY A 14 10.77 -5.96 -6.13
CA GLY A 14 10.29 -7.34 -6.19
C GLY A 14 9.07 -7.51 -7.10
N PHE A 15 8.09 -6.60 -7.00
CA PHE A 15 6.89 -6.59 -7.84
C PHE A 15 7.22 -6.21 -9.30
N SER A 16 8.09 -5.23 -9.53
CA SER A 16 8.52 -4.84 -10.89
C SER A 16 9.24 -5.96 -11.63
N MET A 17 10.06 -6.73 -10.90
CA MET A 17 10.79 -7.88 -11.41
C MET A 17 9.98 -9.18 -11.36
N GLN A 18 8.72 -9.13 -10.92
CA GLN A 18 7.82 -10.27 -10.78
C GLN A 18 8.44 -11.45 -10.01
N GLN A 19 9.20 -11.12 -8.96
CA GLN A 19 9.88 -12.13 -8.15
C GLN A 19 8.86 -12.99 -7.40
N PRO A 20 9.06 -14.32 -7.30
CA PRO A 20 8.07 -15.24 -6.76
C PRO A 20 7.73 -14.97 -5.29
N TRP A 21 8.68 -14.46 -4.49
CA TRP A 21 8.43 -14.06 -3.10
C TRP A 21 7.58 -12.79 -2.98
N ALA A 22 7.63 -11.91 -3.98
CA ALA A 22 6.86 -10.66 -4.00
C ALA A 22 5.46 -10.91 -4.56
N THR A 23 5.36 -11.68 -5.63
CA THR A 23 4.06 -12.05 -6.23
C THR A 23 3.26 -12.97 -5.32
N SER A 24 3.91 -13.82 -4.50
CA SER A 24 3.21 -14.65 -3.50
C SER A 24 2.56 -13.86 -2.36
N LEU A 25 3.00 -12.61 -2.11
CA LEU A 25 2.34 -11.73 -1.12
C LEU A 25 1.00 -11.20 -1.66
N TRP A 26 0.79 -11.24 -2.97
CA TRP A 26 -0.44 -10.81 -3.60
C TRP A 26 -1.35 -12.04 -3.81
N PRO A 27 -2.53 -12.08 -3.18
CA PRO A 27 -3.39 -13.28 -3.19
C PRO A 27 -4.02 -13.57 -4.55
N ILE A 28 -3.95 -12.63 -5.50
CA ILE A 28 -4.56 -12.73 -6.83
C ILE A 28 -3.45 -12.86 -7.87
N ALA A 29 -3.44 -13.93 -8.66
CA ALA A 29 -2.53 -14.01 -9.80
C ALA A 29 -3.00 -13.02 -10.86
N ASP A 30 -2.16 -12.03 -11.16
CA ASP A 30 -2.56 -10.87 -11.96
C ASP A 30 -1.57 -10.60 -13.10
N THR A 31 -1.93 -9.71 -14.01
CA THR A 31 -1.07 -9.39 -15.15
C THR A 31 0.15 -8.57 -14.72
N ARG A 32 1.20 -8.59 -15.55
CA ARG A 32 2.41 -7.78 -15.35
C ARG A 32 2.11 -6.30 -15.10
N LEU A 33 1.06 -5.77 -15.73
CA LEU A 33 0.64 -4.37 -15.58
C LEU A 33 0.17 -4.08 -14.15
N SER A 34 -0.60 -4.99 -13.54
CA SER A 34 -1.08 -4.88 -12.16
C SER A 34 0.09 -4.84 -11.17
N TYR A 35 1.11 -5.69 -11.36
CA TYR A 35 2.30 -5.67 -10.51
C TYR A 35 3.16 -4.40 -10.68
N LEU A 36 3.27 -3.87 -11.90
CA LEU A 36 3.92 -2.57 -12.14
C LEU A 36 3.16 -1.41 -11.51
N PHE A 37 1.83 -1.44 -11.55
CA PHE A 37 1.00 -0.43 -10.88
C PHE A 37 1.20 -0.46 -9.36
N ILE A 38 1.18 -1.66 -8.76
CA ILE A 38 1.49 -1.85 -7.33
C ILE A 38 2.89 -1.32 -7.01
N ALA A 39 3.90 -1.70 -7.80
CA ALA A 39 5.26 -1.23 -7.62
C ALA A 39 5.37 0.31 -7.68
N ALA A 40 4.64 0.96 -8.59
CA ALA A 40 4.62 2.42 -8.69
C ALA A 40 4.02 3.09 -7.45
N ILE A 41 2.94 2.54 -6.89
CA ILE A 41 2.35 3.03 -5.63
C ILE A 41 3.35 2.88 -4.49
N LEU A 42 4.00 1.72 -4.36
CA LEU A 42 4.98 1.48 -3.30
C LEU A 42 6.21 2.38 -3.43
N ALA A 43 6.70 2.59 -4.65
CA ALA A 43 7.80 3.51 -4.91
C ALA A 43 7.40 4.97 -4.59
N GLY A 44 6.19 5.38 -4.97
CA GLY A 44 5.64 6.70 -4.65
C GLY A 44 5.49 6.92 -3.14
N ALA A 45 5.04 5.91 -2.39
CA ALA A 45 4.92 5.95 -0.94
C ALA A 45 6.29 5.93 -0.22
N ALA A 46 7.30 5.31 -0.82
CA ALA A 46 8.64 5.25 -0.23
C ALA A 46 9.32 6.61 -0.15
N MET A 47 9.14 7.47 -1.15
CA MET A 47 9.82 8.76 -1.24
C MET A 47 9.55 9.71 -0.07
N PRO A 48 8.29 9.98 0.35
CA PRO A 48 8.02 10.81 1.53
C PRO A 48 8.51 10.15 2.82
N LEU A 49 8.48 8.82 2.93
CA LEU A 49 9.01 8.07 4.09
C LEU A 49 10.53 8.20 4.23
N LEU A 50 11.25 8.11 3.11
CA LEU A 50 12.70 8.29 3.05
C LEU A 50 13.06 9.75 3.34
N TRP A 51 12.35 10.71 2.75
CA TRP A 51 12.59 12.13 2.98
C TRP A 51 12.38 12.53 4.44
N ALA A 52 11.28 12.13 5.07
CA ALA A 52 11.06 12.44 6.48
C ALA A 52 12.09 11.75 7.40
N GLY A 53 12.54 10.56 7.01
CA GLY A 53 13.60 9.85 7.72
C GLY A 53 14.97 10.52 7.60
N ALA A 54 15.30 11.07 6.43
CA ALA A 54 16.57 11.74 6.17
C ALA A 54 16.60 13.18 6.70
N SER A 55 15.49 13.92 6.55
CA SER A 55 15.39 15.33 6.92
C SER A 55 15.06 15.54 8.40
N GLY A 56 14.51 14.54 9.09
CA GLY A 56 14.00 14.65 10.47
C GLY A 56 12.76 15.55 10.61
N ASP A 57 12.35 16.22 9.53
CA ASP A 57 11.18 17.09 9.50
C ASP A 57 9.90 16.29 9.21
N LEU A 58 9.14 16.04 10.27
CA LEU A 58 7.86 15.34 10.21
C LEU A 58 6.70 16.22 9.73
N ARG A 59 6.89 17.54 9.58
CA ARG A 59 5.80 18.45 9.18
C ARG A 59 5.29 18.13 7.77
N GLY A 60 6.18 17.74 6.87
CA GLY A 60 5.82 17.29 5.52
C GLY A 60 5.00 16.00 5.50
N MET A 61 5.02 15.21 6.58
CA MET A 61 4.22 13.98 6.69
C MET A 61 2.78 14.21 7.11
N ALA A 62 2.42 15.38 7.63
CA ALA A 62 1.04 15.65 8.04
C ALA A 62 0.08 15.53 6.84
N GLY A 63 0.46 16.09 5.68
CA GLY A 63 -0.34 15.98 4.45
C GLY A 63 -0.41 14.55 3.93
N TYR A 64 0.72 13.84 3.91
CA TYR A 64 0.77 12.43 3.51
C TYR A 64 -0.09 11.54 4.42
N GLY A 65 0.01 11.74 5.74
CA GLY A 65 -0.74 11.01 6.75
C GLY A 65 -2.24 11.30 6.70
N LEU A 66 -2.66 12.53 6.41
CA LEU A 66 -4.06 12.88 6.22
C LEU A 66 -4.66 12.19 4.98
N GLY A 67 -3.96 12.21 3.85
CA GLY A 67 -4.42 11.54 2.63
C GLY A 67 -4.53 10.03 2.82
N PHE A 68 -3.49 9.42 3.40
CA PHE A 68 -3.48 7.98 3.71
C PHE A 68 -4.57 7.62 4.72
N GLY A 69 -4.68 8.40 5.81
CA GLY A 69 -5.67 8.20 6.86
C GLY A 69 -7.10 8.33 6.36
N LEU A 70 -7.38 9.31 5.49
CA LEU A 70 -8.70 9.47 4.90
C LEU A 70 -9.04 8.28 3.99
N MET A 71 -8.14 7.88 3.09
CA MET A 71 -8.35 6.78 2.16
C MET A 71 -8.57 5.44 2.90
N PHE A 72 -7.62 5.04 3.74
CA PHE A 72 -7.68 3.75 4.43
C PHE A 72 -8.66 3.77 5.60
N GLY A 73 -8.83 4.91 6.28
CA GLY A 73 -9.81 5.08 7.35
C GLY A 73 -11.25 5.05 6.84
N ALA A 74 -11.54 5.68 5.70
CA ALA A 74 -12.85 5.58 5.06
C ALA A 74 -13.13 4.14 4.60
N MET A 75 -12.15 3.48 3.96
CA MET A 75 -12.29 2.08 3.56
C MET A 75 -12.53 1.15 4.77
N GLY A 76 -11.74 1.30 5.83
CA GLY A 76 -11.86 0.49 7.05
C GLY A 76 -13.17 0.74 7.80
N SER A 77 -13.60 2.00 7.91
CA SER A 77 -14.89 2.32 8.55
C SER A 77 -16.07 1.76 7.75
N TYR A 78 -16.01 1.81 6.42
CA TYR A 78 -17.02 1.20 5.57
C TYR A 78 -17.07 -0.33 5.73
N ALA A 79 -15.91 -0.99 5.76
CA ALA A 79 -15.82 -2.43 6.00
C ALA A 79 -16.38 -2.82 7.39
N LEU A 80 -16.12 -2.03 8.42
CA LEU A 80 -16.69 -2.24 9.76
C LEU A 80 -18.22 -2.08 9.76
N VAL A 81 -18.75 -1.10 9.02
CA VAL A 81 -20.20 -0.92 8.86
C VAL A 81 -20.83 -2.12 8.15
N LEU A 82 -20.19 -2.65 7.09
CA LEU A 82 -20.65 -3.86 6.41
C LEU A 82 -20.65 -5.08 7.33
N ALA A 83 -19.57 -5.28 8.08
CA ALA A 83 -19.45 -6.36 9.06
C ALA A 83 -20.51 -6.25 10.17
N ALA A 84 -20.74 -5.04 10.69
CA ALA A 84 -21.77 -4.77 11.69
C ALA A 84 -23.20 -5.00 11.15
N ARG A 85 -23.40 -4.88 9.83
CA ARG A 85 -24.67 -5.16 9.15
C ARG A 85 -24.84 -6.64 8.78
N GLY A 86 -23.88 -7.51 9.10
CA GLY A 86 -23.91 -8.91 8.71
C GLY A 86 -23.81 -9.15 7.20
N ALA A 87 -23.43 -8.12 6.44
CA ALA A 87 -23.19 -8.25 5.01
C ALA A 87 -21.83 -8.91 4.82
N ALA A 88 -21.81 -10.19 4.47
CA ALA A 88 -20.62 -10.80 3.90
C ALA A 88 -20.31 -10.02 2.62
N PRO A 89 -19.14 -9.37 2.48
CA PRO A 89 -18.75 -8.84 1.19
C PRO A 89 -18.71 -10.05 0.26
N ALA A 90 -19.55 -10.04 -0.77
CA ALA A 90 -19.46 -11.02 -1.84
C ALA A 90 -18.09 -10.82 -2.50
N LEU A 91 -17.07 -11.47 -1.96
CA LEU A 91 -15.82 -11.74 -2.65
C LEU A 91 -16.20 -12.75 -3.74
N GLY A 92 -16.83 -12.24 -4.80
CA GLY A 92 -17.23 -12.98 -5.97
C GLY A 92 -16.00 -13.45 -6.71
N PHE A 93 -15.35 -14.48 -6.18
CA PHE A 93 -14.49 -15.35 -6.95
C PHE A 93 -15.41 -16.43 -7.52
N GLY A 94 -15.94 -16.14 -8.70
CA GLY A 94 -16.51 -17.16 -9.57
C GLY A 94 -15.43 -18.09 -10.12
#